data_AF-A0A2S3UAJ8-F1
#
_entry.id   AF-A0A2S3UAJ8-F1
#
_cell.length_a   1.000
_cell.length_b   1.000
_cell.length_c   1.000
_cell.angle_alpha   90.00
_cell.angle_beta   90.00
_cell.angle_gamma   90.00
#
_symmetry.space_group_name_H-M   'P 1'
#
loop_
_entity.id
_entity.type
_entity.pdbx_description
1 polymer ?
#
loop_
_entity_poly.entity_id
_entity_poly.type
_entity_poly.pdbx_seq_one_letter_code
_entity_poly.pdbx_strand_id
1 'polypeptide(L)'
;MLAYIREGDIVMVTELDRLGRNNHDLTKIMNSIQNKGATLDVLNLPSMTGIADPNLRQLMTNLIIELYKYQAESERKRIIERQQQGIALAKQQGKYHGRKPQYTQDDPRLQHAFKLYQAGMSDVDVARNTGIKRTTFIRYRKKFNVKVDCKL
;
A
#
# COMPACT_ATOMS: atom_id res chain seq x y z
N MET A 1 16.52 -6.47 19.54
CA MET A 1 16.20 -7.90 19.74
C MET A 1 17.24 -8.81 19.07
N LEU A 2 17.26 -8.96 17.74
CA LEU A 2 18.10 -9.94 17.05
C LEU A 2 19.59 -9.88 17.41
N ALA A 3 20.15 -8.69 17.65
CA ALA A 3 21.55 -8.52 18.05
C ALA A 3 21.91 -9.19 19.39
N TYR A 4 20.95 -9.36 20.30
CA TYR A 4 21.17 -9.87 21.66
C TYR A 4 21.00 -11.38 21.79
N ILE A 5 20.43 -12.04 20.78
CA ILE A 5 20.16 -13.48 20.77
C ILE A 5 21.47 -14.28 20.76
N ARG A 6 21.52 -15.32 21.59
CA ARG A 6 22.60 -16.30 21.73
C ARG A 6 22.08 -17.71 21.43
N GLU A 7 23.02 -18.64 21.27
CA GLU A 7 22.72 -20.05 21.08
C GLU A 7 21.94 -20.60 22.29
N GLY A 8 20.91 -21.40 22.02
CA GLY A 8 20.02 -21.97 23.04
C GLY A 8 18.89 -21.05 23.51
N ASP A 9 18.88 -19.77 23.11
CA ASP A 9 17.80 -18.85 23.46
C ASP A 9 16.46 -19.26 22.80
N ILE A 10 15.36 -18.93 23.47
CA ILE A 10 14.00 -19.05 22.93
C ILE A 10 13.43 -17.65 22.76
N VAL A 11 13.21 -17.25 21.51
CA VAL A 11 12.50 -16.02 21.17
C VAL A 11 11.01 -16.31 21.25
N MET A 12 10.32 -15.70 22.21
CA MET A 12 8.88 -15.87 22.38
C MET A 12 8.12 -14.65 21.85
N VAL A 13 7.11 -14.89 21.01
CA VAL A 13 6.23 -13.84 20.50
C VAL A 13 4.77 -14.25 20.64
N THR A 14 3.88 -13.26 20.75
CA THR A 14 2.44 -13.53 20.88
C THR A 14 1.83 -14.00 19.57
N GLU A 15 2.24 -13.41 18.45
CA GLU A 15 1.67 -13.64 17.11
C GLU A 15 2.78 -13.55 16.06
N LEU A 16 2.69 -14.38 15.01
CA LEU A 16 3.66 -14.42 13.92
C LEU A 16 3.80 -13.07 13.19
N ASP A 17 2.68 -12.37 13.02
CA ASP A 17 2.58 -11.09 12.30
C ASP A 17 3.36 -9.96 12.98
N ARG A 18 3.72 -10.12 14.26
CA ARG A 18 4.51 -9.13 15.02
C ARG A 18 6.00 -9.21 14.75
N LEU A 19 6.47 -10.29 14.14
CA LEU A 19 7.88 -10.46 13.82
C LEU A 19 8.29 -9.68 12.58
N GLY A 20 7.45 -9.60 11.54
CA GLY A 20 7.85 -9.01 10.27
C GLY A 20 6.70 -8.34 9.52
N ARG A 21 7.03 -7.43 8.59
CA ARG A 21 6.04 -6.66 7.83
C ARG A 21 5.37 -7.46 6.70
N ASN A 22 5.99 -8.56 6.29
CA ASN A 22 5.53 -9.45 5.24
C ASN A 22 6.21 -10.83 5.38
N ASN A 23 5.76 -11.80 4.57
CA ASN A 23 6.27 -13.17 4.59
C ASN A 23 7.78 -13.25 4.33
N HIS A 24 8.32 -12.41 3.44
CA HIS A 24 9.77 -12.36 3.16
C HIS A 24 10.57 -11.87 4.37
N ASP A 25 10.11 -10.80 5.01
CA ASP A 25 10.72 -10.24 6.21
C ASP A 25 10.69 -11.25 7.38
N LEU A 26 9.54 -11.90 7.57
CA LEU A 26 9.39 -12.97 8.55
C LEU A 26 10.38 -14.13 8.30
N THR A 27 10.51 -14.58 7.05
CA THR A 27 11.45 -15.64 6.67
C THR A 27 12.88 -15.25 7.01
N LYS A 28 13.29 -14.00 6.72
CA LYS A 28 14.62 -13.50 7.07
C LYS A 28 14.87 -13.50 8.58
N ILE A 29 13.88 -13.10 9.37
CA ILE A 29 13.98 -13.03 10.82
C ILE A 29 14.09 -14.44 11.41
N MET A 30 13.26 -15.38 10.96
CA MET A 30 13.34 -16.79 11.36
C MET A 30 14.70 -17.39 11.02
N ASN A 31 15.20 -17.19 9.80
CA ASN A 31 16.52 -17.68 9.41
C ASN A 31 17.63 -17.05 10.27
N SER A 32 17.49 -15.76 10.63
CA SER A 32 18.45 -15.09 11.51
C SER A 32 18.45 -15.66 12.93
N ILE A 33 17.30 -16.07 13.44
CA ILE A 33 17.16 -16.74 14.75
C ILE A 33 17.80 -18.12 14.69
N GLN A 34 17.48 -18.92 13.66
CA GLN A 34 18.04 -20.26 13.49
C GLN A 34 19.55 -20.26 13.28
N ASN A 35 20.08 -19.34 12.48
CA ASN A 35 21.53 -19.21 12.24
C ASN A 35 22.32 -18.86 13.51
N LYS A 36 21.66 -18.34 14.54
CA LYS A 36 22.24 -18.07 15.85
C LYS A 36 22.13 -19.25 16.83
N GLY A 37 21.57 -20.38 16.39
CA GLY A 37 21.30 -21.53 17.25
C GLY A 37 20.16 -21.29 18.25
N ALA A 38 19.31 -20.30 17.99
CA ALA A 38 18.15 -19.99 18.81
C ALA A 38 16.86 -20.56 18.18
N THR A 39 15.83 -20.66 18.99
CA THR A 39 14.50 -21.13 18.56
C THR A 39 13.47 -20.02 18.66
N LEU A 40 12.41 -20.13 17.85
CA LEU A 40 11.26 -19.23 17.89
C LEU A 40 10.07 -20.01 18.42
N ASP A 41 9.35 -19.45 19.39
CA ASP A 41 8.06 -19.95 19.86
C ASP A 41 6.99 -18.87 19.71
N VAL A 42 5.81 -19.27 19.23
CA VAL A 42 4.72 -18.37 18.91
C VAL A 42 3.49 -18.80 19.71
N LEU A 43 3.07 -17.97 20.66
CA LEU A 43 2.05 -18.32 21.65
C LEU A 43 0.67 -18.63 21.03
N ASN A 44 0.36 -18.04 19.87
CA ASN A 44 -0.90 -18.31 19.17
C ASN A 44 -0.84 -19.51 18.21
N LEU A 45 0.31 -20.20 18.12
CA LEU A 45 0.46 -21.45 17.38
C LEU A 45 0.50 -22.64 18.35
N PRO A 46 0.19 -23.86 17.89
CA PRO A 46 0.37 -25.05 18.70
C PRO A 46 1.80 -25.14 19.23
N SER A 47 1.96 -25.17 20.56
CA SER A 47 3.28 -25.23 21.20
C SER A 47 3.86 -26.63 21.10
N MET A 48 5.14 -26.73 20.73
CA MET A 48 5.88 -27.99 20.64
C MET A 48 6.66 -28.32 21.92
N THR A 49 6.37 -27.62 23.03
CA THR A 49 7.08 -27.76 24.32
C THR A 49 6.99 -29.16 24.94
N GLY A 50 5.99 -29.98 24.58
CA GLY A 50 5.88 -31.38 25.00
C GLY A 50 6.87 -32.34 24.32
N ILE A 51 7.63 -31.89 23.32
CA ILE A 51 8.63 -32.71 22.62
C ILE A 51 9.98 -32.56 23.34
N ALA A 52 10.44 -33.66 23.95
CA ALA A 52 11.71 -33.67 24.70
C ALA A 52 12.93 -33.40 23.80
N ASP A 53 12.98 -34.04 22.63
CA ASP A 53 14.07 -33.85 21.66
C ASP A 53 14.04 -32.40 21.09
N PRO A 54 15.08 -31.59 21.36
CA PRO A 54 15.17 -30.22 20.85
C PRO A 54 15.16 -30.13 19.32
N ASN A 55 15.80 -31.07 18.63
CA ASN A 55 15.88 -31.07 17.17
C ASN A 55 14.51 -31.35 16.55
N LEU A 56 13.80 -32.35 17.08
CA LEU A 56 12.45 -32.67 16.63
C LEU A 56 11.47 -31.53 16.92
N ARG A 57 11.55 -30.92 18.10
CA ARG A 57 10.76 -29.74 18.48
C ARG A 57 10.98 -28.59 17.50
N GLN A 58 12.23 -28.27 17.20
CA GLN A 58 12.58 -27.20 16.26
C GLN A 58 12.05 -27.49 14.85
N LEU A 59 12.22 -28.72 14.36
CA LEU A 59 11.69 -29.14 13.06
C LEU A 59 10.17 -28.96 12.98
N MET A 60 9.44 -29.43 13.99
CA MET A 60 7.97 -29.33 14.02
C MET A 60 7.50 -27.87 14.10
N THR A 61 8.14 -27.05 14.94
CA THR A 61 7.82 -25.61 15.02
C THR A 61 8.04 -24.91 13.68
N ASN A 62 9.16 -25.19 13.01
CA ASN A 62 9.46 -24.61 11.70
C ASN A 62 8.42 -25.03 10.64
N LEU A 63 8.05 -26.32 10.62
CA LEU A 63 7.05 -26.84 9.69
C LEU A 63 5.69 -26.17 9.88
N ILE A 64 5.23 -26.06 11.13
CA ILE A 64 3.97 -25.39 11.45
C ILE A 64 4.02 -23.94 10.98
N ILE A 65 5.07 -23.20 11.32
CA ILE A 65 5.20 -21.81 10.89
C ILE A 65 5.15 -21.70 9.35
N GLU A 66 5.80 -22.61 8.62
CA GLU A 66 5.78 -22.60 7.15
C GLU A 66 4.37 -22.86 6.58
N LEU A 67 3.60 -23.77 7.20
CA LEU A 67 2.21 -24.00 6.81
C LEU A 67 1.34 -22.76 7.04
N TYR A 68 1.50 -22.08 8.17
CA TYR A 68 0.78 -20.84 8.48
C TYR A 68 1.17 -19.71 7.51
N LYS A 69 2.46 -19.60 7.18
CA LYS A 69 2.97 -18.67 6.17
C LYS A 69 2.32 -18.92 4.81
N TYR A 70 2.27 -20.18 4.37
CA TYR A 70 1.65 -20.56 3.11
C TYR A 70 0.15 -20.26 3.09
N GLN A 71 -0.57 -20.58 4.17
CA GLN A 71 -2.00 -20.31 4.29
C GLN A 71 -2.28 -18.80 4.22
N ALA A 72 -1.50 -17.99 4.94
CA ALA A 72 -1.65 -16.53 4.92
C ALA A 72 -1.39 -15.94 3.52
N GLU A 73 -0.37 -16.43 2.81
CA GLU A 73 -0.09 -16.00 1.44
C GLU A 73 -1.19 -16.42 0.46
N SER A 74 -1.71 -17.65 0.62
CA SER A 74 -2.79 -18.18 -0.21
C SER A 74 -4.08 -17.37 -0.05
N GLU A 75 -4.46 -17.05 1.18
CA GLU A 75 -5.63 -16.20 1.44
C GLU A 75 -5.45 -14.79 0.87
N ARG A 76 -4.24 -14.22 1.01
CA ARG A 76 -3.92 -12.92 0.41
C ARG A 76 -4.08 -12.93 -1.11
N LYS A 77 -3.58 -13.97 -1.80
CA LYS A 77 -3.75 -14.13 -3.26
C LYS A 77 -5.23 -14.21 -3.62
N ARG A 78 -6.00 -15.01 -2.87
CA ARG A 78 -7.45 -15.18 -3.08
C ARG A 78 -8.23 -13.87 -2.92
N ILE A 79 -7.90 -13.05 -1.93
CA ILE A 79 -8.50 -11.72 -1.72
C ILE A 79 -8.22 -10.81 -2.92
N ILE A 80 -6.98 -10.80 -3.42
CA ILE A 80 -6.57 -9.99 -4.57
C ILE A 80 -7.33 -10.43 -5.83
N GLU A 81 -7.42 -11.74 -6.08
CA GLU A 81 -8.17 -12.29 -7.23
C GLU A 81 -9.65 -11.89 -7.19
N ARG A 82 -10.31 -12.06 -6.04
CA ARG A 82 -11.70 -11.66 -5.84
C ARG A 82 -11.90 -10.16 -6.03
N GLN A 83 -10.96 -9.35 -5.53
CA GLN A 83 -11.00 -7.89 -5.73
C GLN A 83 -10.89 -7.55 -7.21
N GLN A 84 -9.98 -8.18 -7.95
CA GLN A 84 -9.82 -7.96 -9.39
C GLN A 84 -11.09 -8.32 -10.17
N GLN A 85 -11.72 -9.46 -9.85
CA GLN A 85 -13.00 -9.87 -10.43
C GLN A 85 -14.11 -8.83 -10.16
N GLY A 86 -14.22 -8.36 -8.90
CA GLY A 86 -15.17 -7.31 -8.54
C GLY A 86 -14.92 -5.99 -9.26
N ILE A 87 -13.66 -5.58 -9.41
CA ILE A 87 -13.26 -4.40 -10.18
C ILE A 87 -13.64 -4.57 -11.65
N ALA A 88 -13.40 -5.74 -12.25
CA ALA A 88 -13.74 -6.01 -13.65
C ALA A 88 -15.25 -5.88 -13.91
N LEU A 89 -16.08 -6.48 -13.05
CA LEU A 89 -17.54 -6.37 -13.13
C LEU A 89 -18.02 -4.92 -12.96
N ALA A 90 -17.49 -4.20 -11.97
CA ALA A 90 -17.86 -2.80 -11.74
C ALA A 90 -17.39 -1.87 -12.87
N LYS A 91 -16.28 -2.19 -13.57
CA LYS A 91 -15.86 -1.49 -14.80
C LYS A 91 -16.82 -1.76 -15.95
N GLN A 92 -17.25 -3.01 -16.16
CA GLN A 92 -18.26 -3.36 -17.17
C GLN A 92 -19.60 -2.66 -16.92
N GLN A 93 -20.00 -2.52 -15.64
CA GLN A 93 -21.18 -1.76 -15.22
C GLN A 93 -20.98 -0.23 -15.27
N GLY A 94 -19.81 0.26 -15.69
CA GLY A 94 -19.54 1.70 -15.80
C GLY A 94 -19.41 2.46 -14.48
N LYS A 95 -19.30 1.78 -13.31
CA LYS A 95 -19.27 2.44 -11.98
C LYS A 95 -18.01 3.28 -11.73
N TYR A 96 -16.91 3.00 -12.44
CA TYR A 96 -15.65 3.72 -12.26
C TYR A 96 -15.59 4.97 -13.15
N HIS A 97 -15.83 6.14 -12.55
CA HIS A 97 -15.72 7.44 -13.23
C HIS A 97 -14.40 8.19 -12.92
N GLY A 98 -13.45 7.50 -12.28
CA GLY A 98 -12.18 8.07 -11.85
C GLY A 98 -12.33 9.07 -10.70
N ARG A 99 -11.30 9.89 -10.49
CA ARG A 99 -11.32 10.94 -9.46
C ARG A 99 -12.33 12.01 -9.85
N LYS A 100 -13.22 12.39 -8.92
CA LYS A 100 -14.13 13.52 -9.10
C LYS A 100 -13.34 14.79 -9.51
N PRO A 101 -13.80 15.55 -10.52
CA PRO A 101 -13.16 16.81 -10.88
C PRO A 101 -13.04 17.73 -9.67
N GLN A 102 -11.87 18.35 -9.51
CA GLN A 102 -11.59 19.30 -8.44
C GLN A 102 -12.39 20.61 -8.56
N TYR A 103 -12.74 21.01 -9.79
CA TYR A 103 -13.49 22.22 -10.09
C TYR A 103 -14.60 21.86 -11.08
N THR A 104 -15.80 22.38 -10.85
CA THR A 104 -16.88 22.40 -11.84
C THR A 104 -16.62 23.50 -12.86
N GLN A 105 -17.37 23.52 -13.96
CA GLN A 105 -17.24 24.59 -14.95
C GLN A 105 -17.56 25.95 -14.32
N ASP A 106 -18.61 26.04 -13.50
CA ASP A 106 -19.08 27.28 -12.88
C ASP A 106 -18.35 27.64 -11.57
N ASP A 107 -17.25 26.94 -11.25
CA ASP A 107 -16.47 27.24 -10.06
C ASP A 107 -15.96 28.70 -10.10
N PRO A 108 -16.27 29.53 -9.09
CA PRO A 108 -15.93 30.95 -9.12
C PRO A 108 -14.42 31.23 -9.28
N ARG A 109 -13.56 30.38 -8.70
CA ARG A 109 -12.10 30.53 -8.82
C ARG A 109 -11.63 30.15 -10.22
N LEU A 110 -12.21 29.09 -10.80
CA LEU A 110 -11.87 28.67 -12.16
C LEU A 110 -12.35 29.70 -13.19
N GLN A 111 -13.54 30.26 -13.01
CA GLN A 111 -14.08 31.33 -13.84
C GLN A 111 -13.23 32.59 -13.76
N HIS A 112 -12.80 32.97 -12.55
CA HIS A 112 -11.85 34.08 -12.37
C HIS A 112 -10.53 33.80 -13.10
N ALA A 113 -9.98 32.58 -13.01
CA ALA A 113 -8.76 32.19 -13.71
C ALA A 113 -8.91 32.27 -15.24
N PHE A 114 -10.06 31.87 -15.80
CA PHE A 114 -10.34 32.02 -17.23
C PHE A 114 -10.40 33.48 -17.68
N LYS A 115 -11.05 34.35 -16.90
CA LYS A 115 -11.09 35.79 -17.20
C LYS A 115 -9.70 36.41 -17.23
N LEU A 116 -8.85 36.09 -16.25
CA LEU A 116 -7.47 36.59 -16.21
C LEU A 116 -6.65 36.11 -17.42
N TYR A 117 -6.83 34.85 -17.82
CA TYR A 117 -6.17 34.31 -19.01
C TYR A 117 -6.66 34.95 -20.31
N GLN A 118 -7.97 35.16 -20.45
CA GLN A 118 -8.57 35.84 -21.60
C GLN A 118 -8.12 37.30 -21.71
N ALA A 119 -7.86 37.96 -20.58
CA ALA A 119 -7.25 39.28 -20.51
C ALA A 119 -5.75 39.31 -20.90
N GLY A 120 -5.17 38.17 -21.31
CA GLY A 120 -3.80 38.07 -21.82
C GLY A 120 -2.75 37.64 -20.80
N MET A 121 -3.12 37.31 -19.55
CA MET A 121 -2.14 36.81 -18.57
C MET A 121 -1.60 35.43 -18.94
N SER A 122 -0.33 35.19 -18.59
CA SER A 122 0.28 33.88 -18.80
C SER A 122 -0.32 32.81 -17.86
N ASP A 123 -0.23 31.53 -18.24
CA ASP A 123 -0.66 30.42 -17.38
C ASP A 123 0.04 30.42 -16.00
N VAL A 124 1.23 31.03 -15.88
CA VAL A 124 1.99 31.15 -14.62
C VAL A 124 1.38 32.23 -13.73
N ASP A 125 1.08 33.39 -14.30
CA ASP A 125 0.54 34.54 -13.55
C ASP A 125 -0.88 34.25 -13.07
N VAL A 126 -1.69 33.59 -13.91
CA VAL A 126 -3.03 33.12 -13.51
C VAL A 126 -2.93 32.17 -12.32
N ALA A 127 -1.97 31.24 -12.33
CA ALA A 127 -1.78 30.31 -11.23
C ALA A 127 -1.37 31.03 -9.93
N ARG A 128 -0.49 32.04 -10.02
CA ARG A 128 -0.06 32.86 -8.89
C ARG A 128 -1.22 33.68 -8.30
N ASN A 129 -2.05 34.28 -9.15
CA ASN A 129 -3.14 35.17 -8.74
C ASN A 129 -4.38 34.41 -8.22
N THR A 130 -4.63 33.19 -8.70
CA THR A 130 -5.83 32.43 -8.33
C THR A 130 -5.59 31.30 -7.32
N GLY A 131 -4.32 30.95 -7.07
CA GLY A 131 -3.95 29.81 -6.25
C GLY A 131 -4.23 28.45 -6.90
N ILE A 132 -4.76 28.42 -8.14
CA ILE A 132 -4.92 27.19 -8.90
C ILE A 132 -3.56 26.79 -9.45
N LYS A 133 -3.06 25.59 -9.08
CA LYS A 133 -1.80 25.06 -9.63
C LYS A 133 -1.81 25.15 -11.16
N ARG A 134 -0.72 25.65 -11.74
CA ARG A 134 -0.56 25.85 -13.19
C ARG A 134 -0.95 24.61 -14.02
N THR A 135 -0.51 23.43 -13.63
CA THR A 135 -0.84 22.17 -14.33
C THR A 135 -2.33 21.85 -14.28
N THR A 136 -2.98 22.12 -13.15
CA THR A 136 -4.43 22.01 -13.00
C THR A 136 -5.15 23.02 -13.89
N PHE A 137 -4.72 24.29 -13.88
CA PHE A 137 -5.29 25.34 -14.72
C PHE A 137 -5.19 25.02 -16.21
N ILE A 138 -4.01 24.67 -16.72
CA ILE A 138 -3.80 24.27 -18.13
C ILE A 138 -4.71 23.10 -18.51
N ARG A 139 -4.85 22.10 -17.63
CA ARG A 139 -5.73 20.96 -17.87
C ARG A 139 -7.20 21.39 -18.03
N TYR A 140 -7.69 22.25 -17.15
CA TYR A 140 -9.07 22.75 -17.23
C TYR A 140 -9.27 23.71 -18.42
N ARG A 141 -8.29 24.56 -18.73
CA ARG A 141 -8.27 25.42 -19.91
C ARG A 141 -8.41 24.62 -21.21
N LYS A 142 -7.62 23.55 -21.35
CA LYS A 142 -7.72 22.62 -22.49
C LYS A 142 -9.06 21.89 -22.51
N LYS A 143 -9.55 21.43 -21.34
CA LYS A 143 -10.83 20.74 -21.21
C LYS A 143 -12.02 21.59 -21.65
N PHE A 144 -12.01 22.89 -21.33
CA PHE A 144 -13.08 23.83 -21.66
C PHE A 144 -12.76 24.71 -22.88
N ASN A 145 -11.68 24.41 -23.61
CA ASN A 145 -11.25 25.12 -24.82
C ASN A 145 -11.15 26.66 -24.68
N VAL A 146 -10.68 27.15 -23.54
CA VAL A 146 -10.55 28.59 -23.29
C VAL A 146 -9.31 29.13 -24.02
N LYS A 147 -9.53 30.09 -24.94
CA LYS A 147 -8.50 30.77 -25.73
C LYS A 147 -8.33 32.22 -25.25
N VAL A 148 -7.18 32.81 -25.56
CA VAL A 148 -6.96 34.25 -25.33
C VAL A 148 -7.82 35.01 -26.34
N ASP A 149 -8.53 36.04 -25.89
CA ASP A 149 -9.23 36.94 -26.80
C ASP A 149 -8.17 37.79 -27.50
N CYS A 150 -7.75 37.37 -28.70
CA CYS A 150 -7.06 38.28 -29.61
C CYS A 150 -8.07 39.33 -30.07
N LYS A 151 -8.15 40.46 -29.36
CA LYS A 151 -8.63 41.70 -29.96
C LYS A 151 -7.57 42.16 -30.96
N LEU A 152 -7.88 41.98 -32.25
CA LEU A 152 -7.23 42.69 -33.35
C LEU A 152 -7.49 44.20 -33.22
#